data_AF-A0A2V6UU64-F1
#
_entry.id   AF-A0A2V6UU64-F1
#
_cell.length_a   1.000
_cell.length_b   1.000
_cell.length_c   1.000
_cell.angle_alpha   90.00
_cell.angle_beta   90.00
_cell.angle_gamma   90.00
#
_symmetry.space_group_name_H-M   'P 1'
#
loop_
_entity.id
_entity.type
_entity.pdbx_description
1 polymer ?
#
loop_
_entity_poly.entity_id
_entity_poly.type
_entity_poly.pdbx_seq_one_letter_code
_entity_poly.pdbx_strand_id
1 'polypeptide(L)'
;VMEKLESDPMQLDRELDWVIKRQWIESYMTRNRLSWRDPKISLMDLQYHDIRPDRGLYYKLVAKDMVDRITDDETIERAKHEPPQTTRARLRGEFIRQANLKGKDYRVDWVYLKLNDPERETILCKDPFQSHDERVERLIRSF
;
A
#
# COMPACT_ATOMS: atom_id res chain seq x y z
N VAL A 1 3.22 18.50 12.86
CA VAL A 1 2.39 17.48 13.57
C VAL A 1 2.49 17.62 15.08
N MET A 2 3.66 17.46 15.71
CA MET A 2 3.78 17.48 17.18
C MET A 2 3.26 18.77 17.83
N GLU A 3 3.63 19.94 17.32
CA GLU A 3 3.14 21.25 17.83
C GLU A 3 1.61 21.39 17.72
N LYS A 4 1.03 20.93 16.59
CA LYS A 4 -0.42 20.90 16.39
C LYS A 4 -1.09 19.97 17.40
N LEU A 5 -0.52 18.79 17.65
CA LEU A 5 -1.05 17.84 18.64
C LEU A 5 -1.01 18.38 20.09
N GLU A 6 0.05 19.12 20.43
CA GLU A 6 0.19 19.73 21.76
C GLU A 6 -0.81 20.86 22.00
N SER A 7 -1.08 21.66 20.96
CA SER A 7 -1.99 22.81 21.04
C SER A 7 -3.46 22.46 20.83
N ASP A 8 -3.81 21.92 19.66
CA ASP A 8 -5.14 21.43 19.33
C ASP A 8 -5.07 20.37 18.22
N PRO A 9 -5.26 19.08 18.55
CA PRO A 9 -5.25 18.00 17.57
C PRO A 9 -6.23 18.18 16.42
N MET A 10 -7.30 18.95 16.57
CA MET A 10 -8.27 19.19 15.49
C MET A 10 -7.68 19.99 14.32
N GLN A 11 -6.51 20.62 14.48
CA GLN A 11 -5.76 21.22 13.37
C GLN A 11 -5.18 20.20 12.36
N LEU A 12 -5.36 18.90 12.63
CA LEU A 12 -4.90 17.77 11.82
C LEU A 12 -6.08 16.94 11.27
N ASP A 13 -7.26 17.54 11.19
CA ASP A 13 -8.52 16.92 10.76
C ASP A 13 -8.58 16.49 9.30
N ARG A 14 -7.51 16.75 8.55
CA ARG A 14 -7.30 16.31 7.17
C ARG A 14 -6.07 15.41 7.00
N GLU A 15 -5.21 15.31 8.01
CA GLU A 15 -3.90 14.66 7.92
C GLU A 15 -3.82 13.35 8.75
N LEU A 16 -4.48 13.29 9.92
CA LEU A 16 -4.39 12.15 10.83
C LEU A 16 -5.70 11.37 10.92
N ASP A 17 -5.66 10.07 10.65
CA ASP A 17 -6.84 9.19 10.60
C ASP A 17 -7.72 9.26 11.85
N TRP A 18 -7.11 9.24 13.04
CA TRP A 18 -7.88 9.26 14.28
C TRP A 18 -8.57 10.62 14.50
N VAL A 19 -7.96 11.72 14.04
CA VAL A 19 -8.54 13.07 14.11
C VAL A 19 -9.67 13.20 13.09
N ILE A 20 -9.41 12.86 11.82
CA ILE A 20 -10.41 12.84 10.73
C ILE A 20 -11.65 12.05 11.18
N LYS A 21 -11.42 10.82 11.65
CA LYS A 21 -12.49 9.92 12.08
C LYS A 21 -13.25 10.48 13.28
N ARG A 22 -12.55 10.97 14.30
CA ARG A 22 -13.17 11.54 15.50
C ARG A 22 -14.06 12.72 15.14
N GLN A 23 -13.54 13.69 14.39
CA GLN A 23 -14.30 14.87 13.96
C GLN A 23 -15.55 14.48 13.18
N TRP A 24 -15.43 13.51 12.27
CA TRP A 24 -16.56 13.08 11.46
C TRP A 24 -17.62 12.32 12.28
N ILE A 25 -17.19 11.42 13.17
CA ILE A 25 -18.07 10.67 14.08
C ILE A 25 -18.78 11.62 15.06
N GLU A 26 -18.06 12.52 15.73
CA GLU A 26 -18.63 13.50 16.66
C GLU A 26 -19.64 14.43 15.96
N SER A 27 -19.34 14.88 14.73
CA SER A 27 -20.26 15.65 13.91
C SER A 27 -21.52 14.86 13.53
N TYR A 28 -21.37 13.57 13.22
CA TYR A 28 -22.50 12.70 12.93
C TYR A 28 -23.35 12.42 14.18
N MET A 29 -22.71 12.17 15.33
CA MET A 29 -23.37 11.94 16.62
C MET A 29 -24.17 13.17 17.05
N THR A 30 -23.58 14.36 16.98
CA THR A 30 -24.24 15.63 17.32
C THR A 30 -25.50 15.84 16.48
N ARG A 31 -25.40 15.65 15.16
CA ARG A 31 -26.54 15.83 14.24
C ARG A 31 -27.67 14.82 14.46
N ASN A 32 -27.34 13.59 14.85
CA ASN A 32 -28.31 12.51 15.00
C ASN A 32 -28.68 12.23 16.47
N ARG A 33 -28.17 13.03 17.43
CA ARG A 33 -28.36 12.85 18.88
C ARG A 33 -27.98 11.44 19.36
N LEU A 34 -26.88 10.91 18.84
CA LEU A 34 -26.37 9.58 19.18
C LEU A 34 -25.30 9.65 20.27
N SER A 35 -25.08 8.52 20.94
CA SER A 35 -23.99 8.34 21.91
C SER A 35 -22.90 7.43 21.33
N TRP A 36 -21.72 7.45 21.95
CA TRP A 36 -20.60 6.57 21.59
C TRP A 36 -20.92 5.07 21.72
N ARG A 37 -21.97 4.72 22.47
CA ARG A 37 -22.41 3.33 22.65
C ARG A 37 -23.37 2.86 21.56
N ASP A 38 -23.79 3.76 20.66
CA ASP A 38 -24.70 3.38 19.59
C ASP A 38 -23.98 2.47 18.58
N PRO A 39 -24.52 1.28 18.24
CA PRO A 39 -23.90 0.34 17.30
C PRO A 39 -23.60 0.95 15.92
N LYS A 40 -24.34 1.97 15.51
CA LYS A 40 -24.10 2.69 14.25
C LYS A 40 -22.76 3.43 14.27
N ILE A 41 -22.34 3.95 15.42
CA ILE A 41 -21.05 4.60 15.57
C ILE A 41 -19.91 3.59 15.45
N SER A 42 -20.04 2.42 16.07
CA SER A 42 -19.09 1.32 15.90
C SER A 42 -19.01 0.83 14.46
N LEU A 43 -20.14 0.77 13.75
CA LEU A 43 -20.16 0.43 12.33
C LEU A 43 -19.44 1.48 11.48
N MET A 44 -19.64 2.77 11.76
CA MET A 44 -18.95 3.86 11.06
C MET A 44 -17.44 3.83 11.26
N ASP A 45 -16.98 3.53 12.48
CA ASP A 45 -15.57 3.33 12.78
C ASP A 45 -14.95 2.21 11.91
N LEU A 46 -15.66 1.09 11.77
CA LEU A 46 -15.24 0.01 10.88
C LEU A 46 -15.29 0.41 9.39
N GLN A 47 -16.35 1.09 8.96
CA GLN A 47 -16.55 1.52 7.56
C GLN A 47 -15.53 2.55 7.09
N TYR A 48 -14.90 3.30 8.01
CA TYR A 48 -13.76 4.15 7.70
C TYR A 48 -12.64 3.38 6.99
N HIS A 49 -12.41 2.14 7.41
CA HIS A 49 -11.32 1.28 6.93
C HIS A 49 -11.70 0.35 5.78
N ASP A 50 -12.90 0.47 5.22
CA ASP A 50 -13.29 -0.33 4.06
C ASP A 50 -12.51 0.12 2.81
N ILE A 51 -11.69 -0.80 2.27
CA ILE A 51 -10.75 -0.52 1.17
C ILE A 51 -11.43 -0.36 -0.20
N ARG A 52 -12.74 -0.59 -0.29
CA ARG A 52 -13.49 -0.44 -1.55
C ARG A 52 -13.74 1.04 -1.86
N PRO A 53 -13.26 1.59 -2.99
CA PRO A 53 -13.38 3.02 -3.29
C PRO A 53 -14.82 3.55 -3.34
N ASP A 54 -15.79 2.72 -3.76
CA ASP A 54 -17.21 3.07 -3.88
C ASP A 54 -17.97 3.04 -2.53
N ARG A 55 -17.41 2.36 -1.52
CA ARG A 55 -18.09 2.12 -0.23
C ARG A 55 -17.42 2.77 0.95
N GLY A 56 -16.09 2.71 0.99
CA GLY A 56 -15.25 3.15 2.08
C GLY A 56 -15.51 4.59 2.46
N LEU A 57 -15.71 4.81 3.76
CA LEU A 57 -15.98 6.14 4.26
C LEU A 57 -14.77 7.07 4.08
N TYR A 58 -13.54 6.56 4.25
CA TYR A 58 -12.33 7.31 3.93
C TYR A 58 -12.36 7.85 2.49
N TYR A 59 -12.63 7.00 1.49
CA TYR A 59 -12.68 7.41 0.08
C TYR A 59 -13.78 8.44 -0.21
N LYS A 60 -14.91 8.37 0.50
CA LYS A 60 -15.96 9.40 0.41
C LYS A 60 -15.52 10.75 0.97
N LEU A 61 -14.66 10.77 2.00
CA LEU A 61 -14.07 11.98 2.53
C LEU A 61 -13.02 12.56 1.58
N VAL A 62 -12.16 11.70 1.01
CA VAL A 62 -11.20 12.08 -0.03
C VAL A 62 -11.92 12.71 -1.24
N ALA A 63 -13.00 12.09 -1.73
CA ALA A 63 -13.77 12.61 -2.86
C ALA A 63 -14.45 13.97 -2.60
N LYS A 64 -14.60 14.35 -1.32
CA LYS A 64 -15.13 15.65 -0.89
C LYS A 64 -14.04 16.64 -0.54
N ASP A 65 -12.78 16.32 -0.87
CA ASP A 65 -11.61 17.12 -0.49
C ASP A 65 -11.59 17.40 1.02
N MET A 66 -11.81 16.37 1.84
CA MET A 66 -11.78 16.46 3.31
C MET A 66 -10.55 15.76 3.92
N VAL A 67 -9.66 15.22 3.09
CA VAL A 67 -8.45 14.51 3.51
C VAL A 67 -7.31 14.91 2.58
N ASP A 68 -6.18 15.30 3.16
CA ASP A 68 -4.99 15.67 2.40
C ASP A 68 -4.25 14.42 1.95
N ARG A 69 -4.08 14.29 0.63
CA ARG A 69 -3.39 13.14 0.02
C ARG A 69 -1.90 13.44 -0.13
N ILE A 70 -1.08 12.44 0.16
CA ILE A 70 0.38 12.49 -0.08
C ILE A 70 0.80 12.05 -1.49
N THR A 71 -0.13 11.47 -2.26
CA THR A 71 0.10 10.96 -3.61
C THR A 71 -1.19 10.91 -4.43
N ASP A 72 -1.05 10.83 -5.74
CA ASP A 72 -2.12 10.81 -6.72
C ASP A 72 -2.52 9.37 -7.14
N ASP A 73 -3.64 9.25 -7.85
CA ASP A 73 -4.17 7.94 -8.30
C ASP A 73 -3.29 7.30 -9.38
N GLU A 74 -2.65 8.09 -10.25
CA GLU A 74 -1.77 7.57 -11.31
C GLU A 74 -0.54 6.86 -10.71
N THR A 75 0.05 7.46 -9.69
CA THR A 75 1.17 6.89 -8.95
C THR A 75 0.77 5.59 -8.23
N ILE A 76 -0.44 5.52 -7.68
CA ILE A 76 -0.98 4.30 -7.05
C ILE A 76 -1.21 3.21 -8.10
N GLU A 77 -1.85 3.53 -9.23
CA GLU A 77 -2.11 2.58 -10.31
C GLU A 77 -0.81 2.02 -10.90
N ARG A 78 0.19 2.87 -11.12
CA ARG A 78 1.52 2.44 -11.57
C ARG A 78 2.17 1.47 -10.58
N ALA A 79 2.10 1.77 -9.28
CA ALA A 79 2.70 0.95 -8.23
C ALA A 79 2.09 -0.45 -8.08
N LYS A 80 0.88 -0.70 -8.61
CA LYS A 80 0.29 -2.06 -8.66
C LYS A 80 1.06 -3.00 -9.57
N HIS A 81 1.73 -2.46 -10.58
CA HIS A 81 2.38 -3.23 -11.63
C HIS A 81 3.90 -3.05 -11.65
N GLU A 82 4.38 -1.90 -11.16
CA GLU A 82 5.80 -1.56 -11.15
C GLU A 82 6.37 -1.61 -9.74
N PRO A 83 7.36 -2.48 -9.47
CA PRO A 83 8.02 -2.49 -8.18
C PRO A 83 8.89 -1.23 -7.99
N PRO A 84 9.29 -0.90 -6.75
CA PRO A 84 10.27 0.16 -6.50
C PRO A 84 11.60 -0.09 -7.23
N GLN A 85 12.01 0.87 -8.07
CA GLN A 85 13.18 0.74 -8.96
C GLN A 85 14.55 0.87 -8.25
N THR A 86 14.53 1.25 -6.99
CA THR A 86 15.71 1.56 -6.16
C THR A 86 16.07 0.43 -5.19
N THR A 87 15.37 -0.70 -5.23
CA THR A 87 15.58 -1.82 -4.30
C THR A 87 15.60 -3.15 -5.03
N ARG A 88 15.96 -4.23 -4.33
CA ARG A 88 15.86 -5.61 -4.86
C ARG A 88 14.46 -6.03 -5.33
N ALA A 89 13.41 -5.28 -4.95
CA ALA A 89 12.06 -5.52 -5.47
C ALA A 89 12.01 -5.40 -7.00
N ARG A 90 12.84 -4.53 -7.59
CA ARG A 90 13.02 -4.42 -9.04
C ARG A 90 13.46 -5.74 -9.66
N LEU A 91 14.53 -6.34 -9.12
CA LEU A 91 15.09 -7.62 -9.60
C LEU A 91 14.04 -8.74 -9.57
N ARG A 92 13.32 -8.85 -8.45
CA ARG A 92 12.26 -9.84 -8.28
C ARG A 92 11.09 -9.61 -9.24
N GLY A 93 10.62 -8.37 -9.37
CA GLY A 93 9.53 -8.04 -10.28
C GLY A 93 9.88 -8.32 -11.74
N GLU A 94 11.09 -7.95 -12.17
CA GLU A 94 11.56 -8.23 -13.53
C GLU A 94 11.71 -9.73 -13.80
N PHE A 95 12.27 -10.49 -12.85
CA PHE A 95 12.37 -11.94 -12.96
C PHE A 95 10.98 -12.60 -13.11
N ILE A 96 10.03 -12.26 -12.23
CA ILE A 96 8.64 -12.75 -12.28
C ILE A 96 7.98 -12.41 -13.62
N ARG A 97 8.11 -11.16 -14.06
CA ARG A 97 7.53 -10.67 -15.32
C ARG A 97 8.04 -11.48 -16.51
N GLN A 98 9.36 -11.66 -16.61
CA GLN A 98 9.98 -12.37 -17.71
C GLN A 98 9.68 -13.87 -17.68
N ALA A 99 9.69 -14.49 -16.50
CA ALA A 99 9.34 -15.90 -16.35
C ALA A 99 7.89 -16.18 -16.77
N ASN A 100 6.94 -15.31 -16.38
CA ASN A 100 5.54 -15.41 -16.79
C ASN A 100 5.38 -15.26 -18.31
N LEU A 101 6.04 -14.26 -18.93
CA LEU A 101 5.98 -14.05 -20.38
C LEU A 101 6.51 -15.25 -21.19
N LYS A 102 7.48 -15.97 -20.63
CA LYS A 102 8.13 -17.12 -21.27
C LYS A 102 7.56 -18.48 -20.80
N GLY A 103 6.49 -18.47 -20.00
CA GLY A 103 5.84 -19.68 -19.50
C GLY A 103 6.75 -20.57 -18.65
N LYS A 104 7.70 -19.98 -17.92
CA LYS A 104 8.64 -20.72 -17.06
C LYS A 104 8.07 -20.86 -15.66
N ASP A 105 8.26 -22.04 -15.07
CA ASP A 105 7.90 -22.29 -13.69
C ASP A 105 9.04 -21.90 -12.74
N TYR A 106 8.71 -21.27 -11.61
CA TYR A 106 9.69 -20.65 -10.71
C TYR A 106 9.23 -20.64 -9.25
N ARG A 107 10.18 -20.36 -8.36
CA ARG A 107 9.96 -20.03 -6.95
C ARG A 107 10.73 -18.78 -6.57
N VAL A 108 10.08 -17.91 -5.80
CA VAL A 108 10.63 -16.63 -5.36
C VAL A 108 10.31 -16.39 -3.90
N ASP A 109 11.22 -15.70 -3.23
CA ASP A 109 11.07 -15.18 -1.87
C ASP A 109 11.68 -13.76 -1.84
N TRP A 110 11.70 -13.11 -0.69
CA TRP A 110 12.34 -11.82 -0.47
C TRP A 110 13.84 -11.82 -0.78
N VAL A 111 14.51 -12.97 -0.58
CA VAL A 111 15.97 -13.09 -0.63
C VAL A 111 16.46 -14.02 -1.74
N TYR A 112 15.59 -14.80 -2.40
CA TYR A 112 16.04 -15.69 -3.47
C TYR A 112 15.10 -15.76 -4.67
N LEU A 113 15.70 -16.06 -5.83
CA LEU A 113 15.04 -16.30 -7.10
C LEU A 113 15.52 -17.64 -7.67
N LYS A 114 14.59 -18.51 -8.10
CA LYS A 114 14.91 -19.83 -8.62
C LYS A 114 13.95 -20.25 -9.73
N LEU A 115 14.48 -20.82 -10.82
CA LEU A 115 13.68 -21.56 -11.80
C LEU A 115 13.52 -23.02 -11.36
N ASN A 116 12.38 -23.64 -11.63
CA ASN A 116 12.10 -25.03 -11.24
C ASN A 116 12.81 -26.08 -12.14
N ASP A 117 13.92 -25.69 -12.76
CA ASP A 117 14.80 -26.53 -13.57
C ASP A 117 15.89 -27.15 -12.67
N PRO A 118 16.06 -28.49 -12.65
CA PRO A 118 17.04 -29.15 -11.79
C PRO A 118 18.48 -28.65 -11.96
N GLU A 119 18.85 -28.19 -13.15
CA GLU A 119 20.22 -27.76 -13.45
C GLU A 119 20.49 -26.28 -13.08
N ARG A 120 19.46 -25.53 -12.67
CA ARG A 120 19.59 -24.09 -12.45
C ARG A 120 19.79 -23.72 -10.98
N GLU A 121 20.82 -22.88 -10.76
CA GLU A 121 21.17 -22.38 -9.44
C GLU A 121 20.15 -21.38 -8.88
N THR A 122 20.05 -21.36 -7.55
CA THR A 122 19.30 -20.36 -6.80
C THR A 122 20.14 -19.08 -6.68
N ILE A 123 19.59 -17.94 -7.09
CA ILE A 123 20.25 -16.64 -6.92
C ILE A 123 19.79 -16.00 -5.61
N LEU A 124 20.76 -15.60 -4.77
CA LEU A 124 20.50 -14.90 -3.51
C LEU A 124 20.66 -13.38 -3.67
N CYS A 125 19.60 -12.64 -3.37
CA CYS A 125 19.49 -11.18 -3.34
C CYS A 125 19.46 -10.67 -1.88
N LYS A 126 20.58 -10.80 -1.17
CA LYS A 126 20.66 -10.50 0.28
C LYS A 126 20.58 -9.00 0.58
N ASP A 127 21.20 -8.16 -0.24
CA ASP A 127 21.18 -6.70 -0.07
C ASP A 127 19.81 -6.13 -0.50
N PRO A 128 19.04 -5.50 0.41
CA PRO A 128 17.77 -4.89 0.06
C PRO A 128 17.89 -3.67 -0.87
N PHE A 129 19.03 -2.98 -0.88
CA PHE A 129 19.26 -1.77 -1.67
C PHE A 129 19.81 -2.06 -3.07
N GLN A 130 20.27 -3.29 -3.32
CA GLN A 130 20.77 -3.68 -4.63
C GLN A 130 19.61 -3.89 -5.61
N SER A 131 19.42 -2.94 -6.53
CA SER A 131 18.39 -3.00 -7.59
C SER A 131 18.87 -3.60 -8.92
N HIS A 132 20.17 -3.87 -9.05
CA HIS A 132 20.83 -4.43 -10.22
C HIS A 132 21.76 -5.59 -9.82
N ASP A 133 21.64 -6.73 -10.48
CA ASP A 133 22.48 -7.91 -10.25
C ASP A 133 22.65 -8.68 -11.55
N GLU A 134 23.88 -8.73 -12.06
CA GLU A 134 24.20 -9.38 -13.33
C GLU A 134 23.82 -10.87 -13.34
N ARG A 135 23.84 -11.55 -12.18
CA ARG A 135 23.46 -12.95 -12.10
C ARG A 135 21.98 -13.12 -12.45
N VAL A 136 21.14 -12.22 -11.94
CA VAL A 136 19.69 -12.20 -12.24
C VAL A 136 19.45 -11.86 -13.71
N GLU A 137 20.17 -10.88 -14.25
CA GLU A 137 20.07 -10.52 -15.66
C GLU A 137 20.48 -11.67 -16.59
N ARG A 138 21.58 -12.37 -16.28
CA ARG A 138 22.01 -13.58 -17.00
C ARG A 138 20.96 -14.67 -16.92
N LEU A 139 20.38 -14.90 -15.74
CA LEU A 139 19.31 -15.88 -15.57
C LEU A 139 18.12 -15.54 -16.47
N ILE A 140 17.65 -14.30 -16.48
CA ILE A 140 16.53 -13.83 -17.31
C ILE A 140 16.79 -14.01 -18.82
N ARG A 141 18.03 -13.76 -19.27
CA ARG A 141 18.41 -13.94 -20.69
C ARG A 141 18.54 -15.40 -21.10
N SER A 142 18.72 -16.31 -20.14
CA SER A 142 19.01 -17.72 -20.39
C SER A 142 17.78 -18.63 -20.59
N PHE A 143 16.57 -18.09 -20.50
CA PHE A 143 15.34 -18.84 -20.76
C PHE A 143 14.44 -18.09 -21.72
#